data_AF-A0A7Y5PIU0-F1
#
_entry.id   AF-A0A7Y5PIU0-F1
#
_cell.length_a   1.000
_cell.length_b   1.000
_cell.length_c   1.000
_cell.angle_alpha   90.00
_cell.angle_beta   90.00
_cell.angle_gamma   90.00
#
_symmetry.space_group_name_H-M   'P 1'
#
loop_
_entity.id
_entity.type
_entity.pdbx_description
1 polymer ?
#
loop_
_entity_poly.entity_id
_entity_poly.type
_entity_poly.pdbx_seq_one_letter_code
_entity_poly.pdbx_strand_id
1 'polypeptide(L)'
;MSRSTRTWRLVSGCLAALVLQAPMTASQAAPVQWLESAGGNGHWYDYVPAISIFAPVSLEAARSAATSSSHMGQAGYLASITSAAEQSFIQSSFGFMVGFGATGTAWLGASDADVEGQWRWMDGPQAGELVGYTDWLVGHPLAGPGFEAYDYLVLHINAVVAGEPAKFGWASSPSGGAFGYVVEYGAGRTDDGPHDVPEPASGSLAVIALAAAGVAARRTGGRRRSAGPFN
;
A
#
# COMPACT_ATOMS: atom_id res chain seq x y z
N MET A 1 -14.47 -31.97 82.60
CA MET A 1 -13.25 -31.17 82.34
C MET A 1 -12.90 -31.32 80.87
N SER A 2 -13.14 -30.25 80.11
CA SER A 2 -13.03 -30.20 78.64
C SER A 2 -11.57 -30.17 78.18
N ARG A 3 -11.20 -31.03 77.22
CA ARG A 3 -9.96 -30.89 76.44
C ARG A 3 -10.34 -30.55 74.99
N SER A 4 -10.03 -29.31 74.62
CA SER A 4 -10.18 -28.73 73.28
C SER A 4 -9.21 -29.40 72.29
N THR A 5 -9.72 -29.99 71.22
CA THR A 5 -8.95 -30.31 70.01
C THR A 5 -9.21 -29.25 68.95
N ARG A 6 -8.22 -28.38 68.72
CA ARG A 6 -8.15 -27.49 67.55
C ARG A 6 -7.57 -28.30 66.40
N THR A 7 -8.31 -28.47 65.31
CA THR A 7 -7.78 -28.93 64.03
C THR A 7 -7.85 -27.80 63.01
N TRP A 8 -6.70 -27.50 62.42
CA TRP A 8 -6.43 -26.38 61.53
C TRP A 8 -7.16 -26.54 60.20
N ARG A 9 -7.84 -25.49 59.75
CA ARG A 9 -8.28 -25.37 58.36
C ARG A 9 -7.09 -24.94 57.52
N LEU A 10 -6.60 -25.84 56.66
CA LEU A 10 -5.65 -25.49 55.59
C LEU A 10 -6.37 -24.60 54.58
N VAL A 11 -6.02 -23.31 54.54
CA VAL A 11 -6.37 -22.43 53.43
C VAL A 11 -5.38 -22.74 52.30
N SER A 12 -5.76 -23.60 51.36
CA SER A 12 -5.05 -23.74 50.09
C SER A 12 -5.32 -22.49 49.24
N GLY A 13 -4.43 -21.51 49.34
CA GLY A 13 -4.40 -20.39 48.40
C GLY A 13 -3.69 -20.83 47.13
N CYS A 14 -4.43 -21.29 46.13
CA CYS A 14 -3.90 -21.40 44.77
C CYS A 14 -3.70 -19.99 44.22
N LEU A 15 -2.44 -19.53 44.15
CA LEU A 15 -2.05 -18.40 43.32
C LEU A 15 -2.32 -18.77 41.86
N ALA A 16 -3.40 -18.25 41.30
CA ALA A 16 -3.59 -18.22 39.85
C ALA A 16 -2.56 -17.24 39.28
N ALA A 17 -1.48 -17.75 38.69
CA ALA A 17 -0.60 -16.96 37.85
C ALA A 17 -1.38 -16.57 36.60
N LEU A 18 -1.91 -15.34 36.57
CA LEU A 18 -2.47 -14.75 35.36
C LEU A 18 -1.30 -14.47 34.41
N VAL A 19 -1.03 -15.40 33.50
CA VAL A 19 -0.16 -15.13 32.35
C VAL A 19 -0.91 -14.14 31.48
N LEU A 20 -0.53 -12.87 31.56
CA LEU A 20 -0.98 -11.84 30.63
C LEU A 20 -0.37 -12.20 29.27
N GLN A 21 -1.10 -12.96 28.46
CA GLN A 21 -0.73 -13.17 27.07
C GLN A 21 -0.96 -11.83 26.35
N ALA A 22 0.10 -11.04 26.22
CA ALA A 22 0.11 -9.98 25.23
C ALA A 22 -0.16 -10.64 23.87
N PRO A 23 -1.17 -10.19 23.11
CA PRO A 23 -1.33 -10.67 21.74
C PRO A 23 -0.02 -10.34 21.02
N MET A 24 0.66 -11.37 20.51
CA MET A 24 1.72 -11.16 19.54
C MET A 24 1.03 -10.60 18.31
N THR A 25 0.98 -9.28 18.17
CA THR A 25 0.63 -8.69 16.88
C THR A 25 1.74 -9.09 15.93
N ALA A 26 1.44 -10.02 15.04
CA ALA A 26 2.25 -10.22 13.85
C ALA A 26 2.43 -8.84 13.23
N SER A 27 3.68 -8.40 13.07
CA SER A 27 3.99 -7.14 12.43
C SER A 27 3.66 -7.28 10.95
N GLN A 28 2.39 -7.11 10.59
CA GLN A 28 2.04 -6.83 9.20
C GLN A 28 2.79 -5.54 8.83
N ALA A 29 3.49 -5.56 7.70
CA ALA A 29 4.20 -4.37 7.24
C ALA A 29 3.17 -3.22 7.16
N ALA A 30 3.53 -2.05 7.69
CA ALA A 30 2.63 -0.90 7.63
C ALA A 30 2.36 -0.53 6.16
N PRO A 31 1.19 0.06 5.85
CA PRO A 31 0.91 0.58 4.51
C PRO A 31 2.06 1.46 4.00
N VAL A 32 2.37 1.36 2.71
CA VAL A 32 3.47 2.08 2.04
C VAL A 32 2.88 3.21 1.20
N GLN A 33 3.37 4.44 1.40
CA GLN A 33 2.92 5.58 0.61
C GLN A 33 3.65 5.67 -0.73
N TRP A 34 2.90 5.92 -1.81
CA TRP A 34 3.48 6.36 -3.07
C TRP A 34 3.54 7.89 -3.12
N LEU A 35 4.65 8.44 -2.62
CA LEU A 35 4.83 9.89 -2.49
C LEU A 35 4.73 10.62 -3.84
N GLU A 36 4.01 11.75 -3.87
CA GLU A 36 3.95 12.62 -5.06
C GLU A 36 5.34 13.15 -5.46
N SER A 37 6.22 13.41 -4.49
CA SER A 37 7.61 13.80 -4.74
C SER A 37 8.45 12.71 -5.42
N ALA A 38 7.98 11.46 -5.40
CA ALA A 38 8.55 10.33 -6.13
C ALA A 38 7.75 10.00 -7.41
N GLY A 39 6.86 10.89 -7.85
CA GLY A 39 6.00 10.71 -9.02
C GLY A 39 4.74 9.89 -8.76
N GLY A 40 4.35 9.71 -7.49
CA GLY A 40 3.16 8.96 -7.10
C GLY A 40 1.88 9.77 -6.96
N ASN A 41 0.82 9.09 -6.54
CA ASN A 41 -0.51 9.69 -6.33
C ASN A 41 -0.78 10.10 -4.88
N GLY A 42 0.20 9.98 -3.98
CA GLY A 42 0.07 10.32 -2.57
C GLY A 42 -0.71 9.31 -1.74
N HIS A 43 -1.25 8.26 -2.36
CA HIS A 43 -2.02 7.22 -1.70
C HIS A 43 -1.12 6.22 -0.97
N TRP A 44 -1.71 5.46 -0.05
CA TRP A 44 -1.05 4.40 0.69
C TRP A 44 -1.56 3.04 0.22
N TYR A 45 -0.68 2.05 0.19
CA TYR A 45 -1.00 0.71 -0.25
C TYR A 45 -0.60 -0.30 0.81
N ASP A 46 -1.43 -1.30 1.02
CA ASP A 46 -1.11 -2.45 1.86
C ASP A 46 -1.44 -3.75 1.13
N TYR A 47 -0.66 -4.78 1.37
CA TYR A 47 -0.99 -6.12 0.94
C TYR A 47 -1.40 -6.94 2.14
N VAL A 48 -2.65 -7.40 2.12
CA VAL A 48 -3.20 -8.25 3.17
C VAL A 48 -3.18 -9.70 2.69
N PRO A 49 -2.30 -10.56 3.24
CA PRO A 49 -2.23 -11.96 2.83
C PRO A 49 -3.44 -12.76 3.37
N ALA A 50 -3.80 -13.81 2.66
CA ALA A 50 -4.63 -14.86 3.23
C ALA A 50 -3.94 -15.46 4.47
N ILE A 51 -4.70 -15.76 5.51
CA ILE A 51 -4.18 -16.32 6.77
C ILE A 51 -3.56 -17.71 6.59
N SER A 52 -3.92 -18.42 5.52
CA SER A 52 -3.45 -19.77 5.20
C SER A 52 -3.72 -20.09 3.75
N ILE A 53 -2.84 -20.88 3.14
CA ILE A 53 -3.02 -21.41 1.78
C ILE A 53 -4.25 -22.34 1.66
N PHE A 54 -4.77 -22.85 2.77
CA PHE A 54 -5.96 -23.69 2.82
C PHE A 54 -7.26 -22.89 3.03
N ALA A 55 -7.16 -21.57 3.18
CA ALA A 55 -8.28 -20.67 3.41
C ALA A 55 -8.10 -19.39 2.58
N PRO A 56 -8.27 -19.47 1.24
CA PRO A 56 -8.20 -18.29 0.39
C PRO A 56 -9.31 -17.30 0.76
N VAL A 57 -9.08 -16.01 0.49
CA VAL A 57 -10.02 -14.94 0.80
C VAL A 57 -10.95 -14.77 -0.40
N SER A 58 -12.27 -14.89 -0.20
CA SER A 58 -13.26 -14.59 -1.26
C SER A 58 -13.24 -13.11 -1.61
N LEU A 59 -13.72 -12.76 -2.80
CA LEU A 59 -13.82 -11.35 -3.20
C LEU A 59 -14.64 -10.53 -2.20
N GLU A 60 -15.82 -11.03 -1.81
CA GLU A 60 -16.72 -10.34 -0.89
C GLU A 60 -16.03 -10.05 0.46
N ALA A 61 -15.31 -11.03 1.01
CA ALA A 61 -14.58 -10.87 2.25
C ALA A 61 -13.44 -9.85 2.12
N ALA A 62 -12.67 -9.91 1.01
CA ALA A 62 -11.60 -8.96 0.74
C ALA A 62 -12.12 -7.54 0.57
N ARG A 63 -13.16 -7.35 -0.26
CA ARG A 63 -13.79 -6.06 -0.51
C ARG A 63 -14.37 -5.47 0.78
N SER A 64 -15.13 -6.26 1.54
CA SER A 64 -15.69 -5.83 2.82
C SER A 64 -14.62 -5.44 3.84
N ALA A 65 -13.52 -6.19 3.91
CA ALA A 65 -12.41 -5.89 4.82
C ALA A 65 -11.68 -4.60 4.39
N ALA A 66 -11.41 -4.43 3.10
CA ALA A 66 -10.78 -3.24 2.55
C ALA A 66 -11.62 -1.98 2.85
N THR A 67 -12.92 -2.00 2.53
CA THR A 67 -13.83 -0.86 2.75
C THR A 67 -14.10 -0.56 4.23
N SER A 68 -13.87 -1.53 5.12
CA SER A 68 -13.98 -1.32 6.58
C SER A 68 -12.67 -0.85 7.22
N SER A 69 -11.57 -0.81 6.46
CA SER A 69 -10.27 -0.42 6.97
C SER A 69 -10.02 1.08 6.81
N SER A 70 -9.07 1.62 7.58
CA SER A 70 -8.63 3.00 7.42
C SER A 70 -7.16 3.16 7.78
N HIS A 71 -6.50 4.12 7.15
CA HIS A 71 -5.12 4.48 7.43
C HIS A 71 -4.96 6.01 7.44
N MET A 72 -4.42 6.58 8.51
CA MET A 72 -4.25 8.03 8.65
C MET A 72 -5.53 8.85 8.40
N GLY A 73 -6.70 8.29 8.78
CA GLY A 73 -8.01 8.92 8.57
C GLY A 73 -8.57 8.76 7.14
N GLN A 74 -7.86 8.11 6.23
CA GLN A 74 -8.34 7.76 4.89
C GLN A 74 -9.02 6.39 4.92
N ALA A 75 -10.20 6.28 4.31
CA ALA A 75 -10.89 5.00 4.14
C ALA A 75 -10.15 4.12 3.13
N GLY A 76 -10.14 2.81 3.38
CA GLY A 76 -9.57 1.82 2.46
C GLY A 76 -10.56 1.35 1.41
N TYR A 77 -10.03 0.82 0.31
CA TYR A 77 -10.77 0.10 -0.73
C TYR A 77 -9.83 -0.86 -1.46
N LEU A 78 -10.35 -1.81 -2.24
CA LEU A 78 -9.50 -2.64 -3.08
C LEU A 78 -8.81 -1.76 -4.13
N ALA A 79 -7.50 -1.92 -4.30
CA ALA A 79 -6.68 -0.98 -5.05
C ALA A 79 -7.12 -0.80 -6.51
N SER A 80 -7.09 0.45 -6.96
CA SER A 80 -7.37 0.89 -8.32
C SER A 80 -6.08 1.28 -9.02
N ILE A 81 -5.56 0.38 -9.86
CA ILE A 81 -4.31 0.63 -10.59
C ILE A 81 -4.61 1.34 -11.91
N THR A 82 -4.31 2.63 -11.96
CA THR A 82 -4.68 3.55 -13.03
C THR A 82 -3.52 3.89 -13.97
N SER A 83 -2.29 3.44 -13.68
CA SER A 83 -1.13 3.69 -14.52
C SER A 83 -0.04 2.62 -14.43
N ALA A 84 0.84 2.58 -15.44
CA ALA A 84 2.01 1.70 -15.45
C ALA A 84 3.00 2.01 -14.31
N ALA A 85 3.11 3.28 -13.91
CA ALA A 85 3.96 3.68 -12.80
C ALA A 85 3.42 3.16 -11.46
N GLU A 86 2.09 3.18 -11.29
CA GLU A 86 1.40 2.64 -10.12
C GLU A 86 1.54 1.12 -10.03
N GLN A 87 1.33 0.43 -11.14
CA GLN A 87 1.58 -1.02 -11.26
C GLN A 87 3.01 -1.36 -10.83
N SER A 88 4.00 -0.61 -11.32
CA SER A 88 5.41 -0.79 -10.98
C SER A 88 5.70 -0.51 -9.51
N PHE A 89 5.07 0.53 -8.94
CA PHE A 89 5.19 0.86 -7.53
C PHE A 89 4.67 -0.28 -6.64
N ILE A 90 3.46 -0.78 -6.89
CA ILE A 90 2.86 -1.91 -6.16
C ILE A 90 3.74 -3.16 -6.30
N GLN A 91 4.20 -3.48 -7.51
CA GLN A 91 5.09 -4.62 -7.77
C GLN A 91 6.37 -4.58 -6.94
N SER A 92 7.02 -3.41 -6.90
CA SER A 92 8.29 -3.24 -6.18
C SER A 92 8.08 -3.21 -4.65
N SER A 93 6.96 -2.66 -4.19
CA SER A 93 6.64 -2.54 -2.76
C SER A 93 6.27 -3.87 -2.12
N PHE A 94 5.64 -4.75 -2.89
CA PHE A 94 5.17 -6.05 -2.42
C PHE A 94 5.87 -7.23 -3.11
N GLY A 95 7.15 -7.07 -3.47
CA GLY A 95 7.96 -8.14 -4.09
C GLY A 95 8.07 -9.41 -3.24
N PHE A 96 7.82 -9.34 -1.92
CA PHE A 96 7.75 -10.50 -1.03
C PHE A 96 6.53 -11.41 -1.30
N MET A 97 5.56 -10.98 -2.10
CA MET A 97 4.48 -11.83 -2.60
C MET A 97 5.01 -12.96 -3.50
N VAL A 98 6.24 -12.83 -4.03
CA VAL A 98 6.92 -13.85 -4.83
C VAL A 98 7.49 -14.95 -3.92
N GLY A 99 6.99 -16.19 -4.03
CA GLY A 99 7.66 -17.37 -3.44
C GLY A 99 6.79 -18.37 -2.66
N PHE A 100 5.49 -18.12 -2.47
CA PHE A 100 4.61 -18.99 -1.65
C PHE A 100 4.14 -20.31 -2.31
N GLY A 101 4.82 -20.80 -3.35
CA GLY A 101 4.63 -22.17 -3.86
C GLY A 101 3.30 -22.50 -4.54
N ALA A 102 2.32 -21.61 -4.54
CA ALA A 102 1.08 -21.72 -5.30
C ALA A 102 0.67 -20.32 -5.78
N THR A 103 0.49 -20.18 -7.10
CA THR A 103 -0.19 -19.09 -7.82
C THR A 103 -0.68 -17.95 -6.93
N GLY A 104 0.20 -17.00 -6.59
CA GLY A 104 -0.09 -15.94 -5.63
C GLY A 104 -0.96 -14.88 -6.29
N THR A 105 -2.27 -15.04 -6.23
CA THR A 105 -3.21 -14.01 -6.67
C THR A 105 -3.63 -13.13 -5.51
N ALA A 106 -3.85 -11.85 -5.77
CA ALA A 106 -4.40 -10.90 -4.81
C ALA A 106 -5.55 -10.13 -5.46
N TRP A 107 -6.65 -9.91 -4.75
CA TRP A 107 -7.74 -9.09 -5.28
C TRP A 107 -7.31 -7.64 -5.52
N LEU A 108 -7.81 -7.08 -6.61
CA LEU A 108 -7.82 -5.66 -6.94
C LEU A 108 -9.27 -5.17 -7.08
N GLY A 109 -9.44 -3.87 -7.30
CA GLY A 109 -10.73 -3.20 -7.20
C GLY A 109 -11.63 -3.25 -8.43
N ALA A 110 -11.31 -3.97 -9.51
CA ALA A 110 -12.12 -3.93 -10.74
C ALA A 110 -12.96 -5.20 -10.97
N SER A 111 -14.08 -5.02 -11.67
CA SER A 111 -14.95 -6.09 -12.17
C SER A 111 -15.63 -5.72 -13.48
N ASP A 112 -15.99 -6.70 -14.29
CA ASP A 112 -16.92 -6.55 -15.42
C ASP A 112 -18.24 -7.32 -15.23
N ALA A 113 -18.55 -7.75 -14.00
CA ALA A 113 -19.75 -8.52 -13.65
C ALA A 113 -21.08 -7.90 -14.07
N ASP A 114 -21.15 -6.56 -14.17
CA ASP A 114 -22.34 -5.85 -14.61
C ASP A 114 -22.52 -5.90 -16.13
N VAL A 115 -21.42 -5.82 -16.89
CA VAL A 115 -21.41 -5.79 -18.35
C VAL A 115 -20.10 -6.43 -18.85
N GLU A 116 -20.20 -7.66 -19.36
CA GLU A 116 -19.08 -8.43 -19.92
C GLU A 116 -18.18 -7.58 -20.83
N GLY A 117 -16.88 -7.58 -20.55
CA GLY A 117 -15.88 -6.82 -21.30
C GLY A 117 -15.79 -5.34 -20.95
N GLN A 118 -16.63 -4.83 -20.04
CA GLN A 118 -16.54 -3.47 -19.49
C GLN A 118 -16.07 -3.49 -18.03
N TRP A 119 -14.76 -3.58 -17.85
CA TRP A 119 -14.13 -3.53 -16.54
C TRP A 119 -14.29 -2.15 -15.91
N ARG A 120 -14.81 -2.11 -14.68
CA ARG A 120 -15.03 -0.89 -13.89
C ARG A 120 -14.48 -1.05 -12.48
N TRP A 121 -14.02 0.03 -11.88
CA TRP A 121 -13.64 0.04 -10.47
C TRP A 121 -14.89 -0.06 -9.59
N MET A 122 -14.85 -0.93 -8.58
CA MET A 122 -15.99 -1.22 -7.71
C MET A 122 -16.14 -0.21 -6.57
N ASP A 123 -15.02 0.34 -6.09
CA ASP A 123 -14.94 1.23 -4.93
C ASP A 123 -13.86 2.30 -5.13
N GLY A 124 -13.69 3.16 -4.13
CA GLY A 124 -12.68 4.20 -4.13
C GLY A 124 -13.05 5.41 -4.98
N PRO A 125 -12.10 6.32 -5.23
CA PRO A 125 -12.33 7.54 -5.98
C PRO A 125 -12.81 7.33 -7.42
N GLN A 126 -12.41 6.21 -8.04
CA GLN A 126 -12.72 5.87 -9.42
C GLN A 126 -13.96 4.96 -9.53
N ALA A 127 -14.73 4.76 -8.45
CA ALA A 127 -15.87 3.84 -8.45
C ALA A 127 -16.85 4.11 -9.61
N GLY A 128 -17.15 3.06 -10.38
CA GLY A 128 -18.01 3.09 -11.56
C GLY A 128 -17.32 3.55 -12.86
N GLU A 129 -16.12 4.11 -12.80
CA GLU A 129 -15.34 4.49 -13.98
C GLU A 129 -14.83 3.26 -14.73
N LEU A 130 -14.71 3.37 -16.05
CA LEU A 130 -14.08 2.34 -16.88
C LEU A 130 -12.58 2.28 -16.58
N VAL A 131 -12.05 1.06 -16.48
CA VAL A 131 -10.62 0.80 -16.34
C VAL A 131 -9.90 1.27 -17.61
N GLY A 132 -9.10 2.34 -17.51
CA GLY A 132 -8.38 2.95 -18.64
C GLY A 132 -6.95 2.44 -18.87
N TYR A 133 -6.30 1.93 -17.81
CA TYR A 133 -5.00 1.28 -17.87
C TYR A 133 -5.18 -0.22 -17.61
N THR A 134 -4.42 -1.07 -18.31
CA THR A 134 -4.47 -2.52 -18.10
C THR A 134 -3.09 -3.14 -18.18
N ASP A 135 -2.85 -4.17 -17.36
CA ASP A 135 -1.66 -5.00 -17.41
C ASP A 135 -2.02 -6.49 -17.56
N TRP A 136 -2.99 -6.80 -18.42
CA TRP A 136 -3.49 -8.15 -18.62
C TRP A 136 -2.38 -9.12 -19.02
N LEU A 137 -2.29 -10.24 -18.30
CA LEU A 137 -1.48 -11.37 -18.73
C LEU A 137 -2.03 -11.93 -20.04
N VAL A 138 -1.14 -12.50 -20.85
CA VAL A 138 -1.51 -13.12 -22.13
C VAL A 138 -2.64 -14.13 -21.92
N GLY A 139 -3.77 -13.92 -22.61
CA GLY A 139 -4.97 -14.75 -22.50
C GLY A 139 -6.04 -14.23 -21.53
N HIS A 140 -5.78 -13.13 -20.81
CA HIS A 140 -6.76 -12.45 -19.98
C HIS A 140 -7.26 -11.13 -20.62
N PRO A 141 -8.45 -10.64 -20.22
CA PRO A 141 -9.44 -11.34 -19.38
C PRO A 141 -9.98 -12.60 -20.10
N LEU A 142 -10.26 -13.64 -19.31
CA LEU A 142 -10.92 -14.84 -19.79
C LEU A 142 -12.40 -14.51 -20.00
N ALA A 143 -12.91 -14.86 -21.18
CA ALA A 143 -14.28 -14.60 -21.59
C ALA A 143 -14.82 -15.77 -22.44
N GLY A 144 -16.14 -15.89 -22.52
CA GLY A 144 -16.84 -16.88 -23.34
C GLY A 144 -17.26 -18.15 -22.59
N PRO A 145 -17.72 -19.19 -23.31
CA PRO A 145 -18.33 -20.38 -22.71
C PRO A 145 -17.39 -21.09 -21.72
N GLY A 146 -17.84 -21.27 -20.49
CA GLY A 146 -17.06 -21.85 -19.38
C GLY A 146 -16.24 -20.85 -18.57
N PHE A 147 -16.24 -19.55 -18.94
CA PHE A 147 -15.58 -18.47 -18.22
C PHE A 147 -16.55 -17.39 -17.74
N GLU A 148 -17.86 -17.65 -17.73
CA GLU A 148 -18.93 -16.68 -17.40
C GLU A 148 -18.92 -16.20 -15.93
N ALA A 149 -18.02 -16.72 -15.11
CA ALA A 149 -17.84 -16.30 -13.73
C ALA A 149 -16.55 -15.50 -13.53
N TYR A 150 -15.73 -15.30 -14.57
CA TYR A 150 -14.41 -14.69 -14.47
C TYR A 150 -14.49 -13.17 -14.50
N ASP A 151 -15.26 -12.60 -13.57
CA ASP A 151 -15.69 -11.21 -13.64
C ASP A 151 -14.85 -10.26 -12.78
N TYR A 152 -13.82 -10.78 -12.10
CA TYR A 152 -13.13 -10.04 -11.03
C TYR A 152 -11.63 -9.98 -11.22
N LEU A 153 -11.06 -8.81 -10.96
CA LEU A 153 -9.67 -8.51 -11.23
C LEU A 153 -8.80 -9.03 -10.08
N VAL A 154 -7.82 -9.85 -10.42
CA VAL A 154 -6.72 -10.21 -9.53
C VAL A 154 -5.40 -9.73 -10.08
N LEU A 155 -4.56 -9.24 -9.19
CA LEU A 155 -3.14 -9.16 -9.41
C LEU A 155 -2.54 -10.57 -9.31
N HIS A 156 -1.94 -11.04 -10.37
CA HIS A 156 -1.34 -12.37 -10.43
C HIS A 156 0.18 -12.29 -10.29
N ILE A 157 0.71 -13.07 -9.34
CA ILE A 157 2.13 -13.12 -9.00
C ILE A 157 2.58 -14.57 -8.97
N ASN A 158 3.37 -14.98 -9.96
CA ASN A 158 3.97 -16.31 -9.96
C ASN A 158 5.38 -16.29 -9.37
N ALA A 159 5.64 -17.28 -8.51
CA ALA A 159 6.98 -17.61 -8.06
C ALA A 159 7.88 -17.92 -9.25
N VAL A 160 9.16 -17.54 -9.15
CA VAL A 160 10.22 -17.95 -10.08
C VAL A 160 10.28 -19.48 -10.06
N VAL A 161 9.77 -20.12 -11.10
CA VAL A 161 10.03 -21.54 -11.36
C VAL A 161 11.36 -21.60 -12.12
N ALA A 162 12.24 -22.53 -11.76
CA ALA A 162 13.63 -22.58 -12.23
C ALA A 162 13.78 -22.27 -13.73
N GLY A 163 14.32 -21.10 -14.05
CA GLY A 163 14.61 -20.64 -15.41
C GLY A 163 13.67 -19.58 -15.98
N GLU A 164 12.53 -19.29 -15.36
CA GLU A 164 11.55 -18.30 -15.84
C GLU A 164 11.46 -17.09 -14.90
N PRO A 165 11.43 -15.85 -15.42
CA PRO A 165 11.24 -14.67 -14.59
C PRO A 165 9.85 -14.68 -13.93
N ALA A 166 9.75 -14.04 -12.76
CA ALA A 166 8.47 -13.83 -12.11
C ALA A 166 7.52 -13.10 -13.07
N LYS A 167 6.31 -13.66 -13.24
CA LYS A 167 5.25 -12.99 -14.00
C LYS A 167 4.38 -12.22 -13.03
N PHE A 168 4.26 -10.92 -13.30
CA PHE A 168 3.42 -9.98 -12.58
C PHE A 168 2.50 -9.33 -13.62
N GLY A 169 1.22 -9.25 -13.31
CA GLY A 169 0.23 -8.72 -14.24
C GLY A 169 -1.18 -9.06 -13.75
N TRP A 170 -2.17 -8.77 -14.58
CA TRP A 170 -3.57 -8.90 -14.23
C TRP A 170 -4.16 -10.17 -14.81
N ALA A 171 -5.04 -10.80 -14.05
CA ALA A 171 -5.86 -11.90 -14.50
C ALA A 171 -7.30 -11.67 -14.06
N SER A 172 -8.24 -12.21 -14.82
CA SER A 172 -9.63 -12.33 -14.39
C SER A 172 -9.81 -13.62 -13.61
N SER A 173 -10.73 -13.61 -12.64
CA SER A 173 -10.96 -14.73 -11.71
C SER A 173 -12.42 -14.81 -11.28
N PRO A 174 -12.96 -16.01 -11.00
CA PRO A 174 -14.20 -16.15 -10.23
C PRO A 174 -14.02 -15.69 -8.80
N SER A 175 -15.12 -15.29 -8.15
CA SER A 175 -15.14 -14.73 -6.79
C SER A 175 -14.70 -15.69 -5.66
N GLY A 176 -14.41 -16.96 -5.99
CA GLY A 176 -14.22 -18.07 -5.05
C GLY A 176 -12.99 -17.99 -4.15
N GLY A 177 -11.92 -17.28 -4.54
CA GLY A 177 -10.85 -16.94 -3.60
C GLY A 177 -9.48 -16.62 -4.20
N ALA A 178 -8.77 -15.68 -3.57
CA ALA A 178 -7.38 -15.33 -3.84
C ALA A 178 -6.52 -15.48 -2.57
N PHE A 179 -5.19 -15.46 -2.71
CA PHE A 179 -4.25 -15.62 -1.60
C PHE A 179 -3.93 -14.31 -0.87
N GLY A 180 -4.68 -13.26 -1.15
CA GLY A 180 -4.63 -11.98 -0.46
C GLY A 180 -5.42 -10.92 -1.22
N TYR A 181 -5.19 -9.67 -0.87
CA TYR A 181 -5.76 -8.50 -1.55
C TYR A 181 -4.89 -7.28 -1.32
N VAL A 182 -4.90 -6.35 -2.29
CA VAL A 182 -4.22 -5.06 -2.14
C VAL A 182 -5.25 -4.02 -1.74
N VAL A 183 -4.99 -3.33 -0.63
CA VAL A 183 -5.80 -2.21 -0.16
C VAL A 183 -5.11 -0.91 -0.55
N GLU A 184 -5.89 0.05 -1.00
CA GLU A 184 -5.47 1.42 -1.24
C GLU A 184 -6.19 2.36 -0.28
N TYR A 185 -5.47 3.33 0.25
CA TYR A 185 -5.97 4.38 1.13
C TYR A 185 -5.62 5.74 0.54
N GLY A 186 -6.64 6.50 0.16
CA GLY A 186 -6.47 7.84 -0.37
C GLY A 186 -7.81 8.41 -0.79
N ALA A 187 -8.08 9.65 -0.42
CA ALA A 187 -9.17 10.41 -1.02
C ALA A 187 -8.77 10.75 -2.46
N GLY A 188 -9.69 10.53 -3.40
CA GLY A 188 -9.54 11.06 -4.75
C GLY A 188 -9.25 12.54 -4.64
N ARG A 189 -8.20 13.01 -5.31
CA ARG A 189 -7.70 14.40 -5.26
C ARG A 189 -8.80 15.38 -4.84
N THR A 190 -8.81 15.78 -3.58
CA THR A 190 -9.57 16.95 -3.12
C THR A 190 -8.67 18.17 -3.29
N ASP A 191 -8.24 18.43 -4.52
CA ASP A 191 -7.46 19.62 -4.86
C ASP A 191 -8.36 20.56 -5.66
N ASP A 192 -9.16 21.38 -4.97
CA ASP A 192 -9.79 22.59 -5.54
C ASP A 192 -8.73 23.68 -5.78
N GLY A 193 -7.79 23.39 -6.67
CA GLY A 193 -6.75 24.32 -7.14
C GLY A 193 -6.54 24.17 -8.65
N PRO A 194 -6.15 25.23 -9.39
CA PRO A 194 -6.03 25.15 -10.84
C PRO A 194 -5.03 24.05 -11.21
N HIS A 195 -5.48 23.10 -12.02
CA HIS A 195 -4.63 22.05 -12.56
C HIS A 195 -3.56 22.68 -13.45
N ASP A 196 -2.36 22.85 -12.91
CA ASP A 196 -1.20 23.12 -13.74
C ASP A 196 -1.00 21.95 -14.70
N VAL A 197 -0.96 22.35 -15.96
CA VAL A 197 -0.82 21.59 -17.20
C VAL A 197 0.14 20.38 -17.06
N PRO A 198 -0.20 19.19 -17.59
CA PRO A 198 0.73 18.06 -17.65
C PRO A 198 1.89 18.43 -18.58
N GLU A 199 3.08 18.69 -18.05
CA GLU A 199 4.28 18.73 -18.90
C GLU A 199 4.78 17.30 -19.15
N PRO A 200 5.04 16.91 -20.41
CA PRO A 200 5.62 15.62 -20.70
C PRO A 200 7.06 15.59 -20.19
N ALA A 201 7.49 14.43 -19.71
CA ALA A 201 8.81 14.16 -19.17
C ALA A 201 9.95 14.92 -19.89
N SER A 202 10.55 15.92 -19.22
CA SER A 202 11.98 16.30 -19.29
C SER A 202 12.28 17.57 -18.49
N GLY A 203 13.06 17.42 -17.41
CA GLY A 203 14.08 18.41 -17.00
C GLY A 203 13.70 19.41 -15.91
N SER A 204 14.32 19.27 -14.73
CA SER A 204 15.33 20.22 -14.20
C SER A 204 15.67 19.93 -12.74
N LEU A 205 16.92 19.54 -12.50
CA LEU A 205 17.56 19.56 -11.17
C LEU A 205 17.77 21.03 -10.74
N ALA A 206 17.22 21.43 -9.61
CA ALA A 206 17.65 22.63 -8.88
C ALA A 206 18.24 22.23 -7.53
N VAL A 207 19.56 22.24 -7.47
CA VAL A 207 20.35 22.12 -6.23
C VAL A 207 20.17 23.41 -5.42
N ILE A 208 19.66 23.33 -4.20
CA ILE A 208 19.76 24.43 -3.23
C ILE A 208 20.82 24.07 -2.20
N ALA A 209 21.96 24.75 -2.30
CA ALA A 209 23.02 24.75 -1.30
C ALA A 209 22.62 25.60 -0.09
N LEU A 210 22.79 25.03 1.10
CA LEU A 210 22.63 25.68 2.39
C LEU A 210 23.95 26.38 2.77
N ALA A 211 23.93 27.65 3.16
CA ALA A 211 25.00 28.24 3.99
C ALA A 211 24.49 29.38 4.87
N ALA A 212 24.77 29.23 6.16
CA ALA A 212 24.31 30.04 7.28
C ALA A 212 25.11 31.34 7.49
N ALA A 213 24.56 32.18 8.37
CA ALA A 213 24.96 33.53 8.75
C ALA A 213 26.40 33.69 9.30
N GLY A 214 26.92 34.91 9.13
CA GLY A 214 28.11 35.42 9.81
C GLY A 214 28.15 36.94 9.83
N VAL A 215 27.57 37.54 10.88
CA VAL A 215 27.67 38.97 11.22
C VAL A 215 29.08 39.28 11.71
N ALA A 216 29.77 40.26 11.13
CA ALA A 216 30.81 41.01 11.82
C ALA A 216 31.01 42.41 11.20
N ALA A 217 30.42 43.41 11.85
CA ALA A 217 30.70 44.82 11.63
C ALA A 217 32.15 45.16 11.99
N ARG A 218 32.88 45.86 11.11
CA ARG A 218 34.07 46.64 11.51
C ARG A 218 34.10 48.03 10.87
N ARG A 219 33.61 48.95 11.68
CA ARG A 219 33.94 50.38 11.89
C ARG A 219 34.93 51.05 10.92
N THR A 220 34.44 52.18 10.40
CA THR A 220 35.18 53.35 9.90
C THR A 220 36.13 53.95 10.96
N GLY A 221 37.34 54.31 10.55
CA GLY A 221 38.28 55.13 11.32
C GLY A 221 39.47 55.54 10.44
N GLY A 222 39.52 56.80 10.04
CA GLY A 222 40.36 57.27 8.93
C GLY A 222 41.84 57.52 9.21
N ARG A 223 42.56 57.93 8.17
CA ARG A 223 43.70 58.85 8.26
C ARG A 223 44.02 59.48 6.90
N ARG A 224 44.00 60.82 6.87
CA ARG A 224 44.61 61.70 5.86
C ARG A 224 46.12 61.47 5.79
N ARG A 225 46.70 61.61 4.60
CA ARG A 225 48.04 62.16 4.25
C ARG A 225 48.16 62.17 2.71
N SER A 226 47.94 63.30 2.04
CA SER A 226 48.92 64.34 1.65
C SER A 226 49.95 63.90 0.59
N ALA A 227 49.70 64.37 -0.65
CA ALA A 227 50.60 64.95 -1.66
C ALA A 227 52.08 64.51 -1.78
N GLY A 228 52.50 64.23 -3.03
CA GLY A 228 53.87 64.38 -3.53
C GLY A 228 54.14 63.58 -4.81
N PRO A 229 54.92 64.07 -5.81
CA PRO A 229 54.50 64.04 -7.21
C PRO A 229 55.35 63.20 -8.19
N PHE A 230 54.80 63.07 -9.41
CA PHE A 230 55.42 62.88 -10.73
C PHE A 230 56.93 62.63 -10.82
N ASN A 231 57.31 61.49 -11.41
CA ASN A 231 57.96 61.41 -12.72
C ASN A 231 57.82 59.99 -13.29
#